data_AF-A0A8B3NLE9-F1
#
_entry.id   AF-A0A8B3NLE9-F1
#
_cell.length_a   1.000
_cell.length_b   1.000
_cell.length_c   1.000
_cell.angle_alpha   90.00
_cell.angle_beta   90.00
_cell.angle_gamma   90.00
#
_symmetry.space_group_name_H-M   'P 1'
#
loop_
_entity.id
_entity.type
_entity.pdbx_description
1 polymer ?
#
loop_
_entity_poly.entity_id
_entity_poly.type
_entity_poly.pdbx_seq_one_letter_code
_entity_poly.pdbx_strand_id
1 'polypeptide(L)'
;MFGGSQPYGNNTNDGRLFRDPTNVVASFCPPNADGTGTLVSVGSSGIRRTTAGQWAYPSFTNRCLWNRDLTNAAWTKTNVTATLNQTGANGSNNAATLLAATGANGTVTQAITLASGQVVLSLDIKRVSGSGNIDLTVDGGASWTTITGLTTSYQLKYITQAAVTNPTVGIRIVTSGDSVAVDFVHLITPANSMNIPKQERVATTSSTVLNSQSRPSADIADAAPNTLITIARGPHGFYWQGRSERGNGAGLITGATNLFCSVIANNAVTYAVGGGTAQSADNAFKVGLNQVNKVAGFQSGGTVKLCVNGGAVVSASGATNDAAMDHWDLSTNGAGSRSIYGVTEAFKMGANATFTDAELIAMTT
;
A
#
# COMPACT_ATOMS: atom_id res chain seq x y z
N MET A 1 17.52 -20.97 -6.57
CA MET A 1 16.56 -19.93 -6.13
C MET A 1 15.16 -20.49 -6.24
N PHE A 2 14.40 -20.51 -5.15
CA PHE A 2 12.94 -20.66 -5.26
C PHE A 2 12.37 -19.26 -5.52
N GLY A 3 11.79 -19.08 -6.69
CA GLY A 3 11.21 -17.82 -7.15
C GLY A 3 10.51 -18.07 -8.47
N GLY A 4 9.18 -18.00 -8.49
CA GLY A 4 8.36 -18.24 -9.66
C GLY A 4 7.21 -17.23 -9.74
N SER A 5 6.54 -17.18 -10.88
CA SER A 5 5.30 -16.42 -11.03
C SER A 5 4.15 -17.16 -10.34
N GLN A 6 3.44 -16.47 -9.45
CA GLN A 6 2.15 -16.93 -8.90
C GLN A 6 1.04 -16.08 -9.56
N PRO A 7 -0.06 -16.69 -10.03
CA PRO A 7 -1.15 -15.97 -10.70
C PRO A 7 -1.74 -14.85 -9.83
N TYR A 8 -2.25 -13.80 -10.47
CA TYR A 8 -2.90 -12.69 -9.77
C TYR A 8 -4.15 -13.17 -9.03
N GLY A 9 -4.32 -12.71 -7.78
CA GLY A 9 -5.50 -13.02 -6.97
C GLY A 9 -5.61 -14.48 -6.50
N ASN A 10 -4.59 -15.33 -6.66
CA ASN A 10 -4.61 -16.71 -6.18
C ASN A 10 -4.16 -16.81 -4.72
N ASN A 11 -4.81 -17.68 -3.94
CA ASN A 11 -4.52 -17.99 -2.54
C ASN A 11 -4.32 -19.49 -2.26
N THR A 12 -4.17 -20.29 -3.31
CA THR A 12 -3.97 -21.74 -3.20
C THR A 12 -2.56 -22.04 -2.71
N ASN A 13 -2.45 -22.98 -1.76
CA ASN A 13 -1.17 -23.57 -1.37
C ASN A 13 -0.73 -24.57 -2.47
N ASP A 14 -0.07 -24.08 -3.50
CA ASP A 14 0.53 -24.89 -4.56
C ASP A 14 2.04 -25.08 -4.37
N GLY A 15 2.53 -24.90 -3.13
CA GLY A 15 3.94 -24.97 -2.78
C GLY A 15 4.76 -23.74 -3.16
N ARG A 16 4.14 -22.59 -3.52
CA ARG A 16 4.85 -21.36 -3.90
C ARG A 16 4.54 -20.13 -3.04
N LEU A 17 5.63 -19.54 -2.54
CA LEU A 17 5.83 -18.19 -2.00
C LEU A 17 4.93 -17.77 -0.82
N PHE A 18 3.74 -17.23 -1.07
CA PHE A 18 2.94 -16.61 -0.02
C PHE A 18 1.45 -16.88 -0.24
N ARG A 19 0.69 -16.92 0.86
CA ARG A 19 -0.77 -16.86 0.92
C ARG A 19 -1.20 -15.58 1.62
N ASP A 20 -2.37 -15.05 1.28
CA ASP A 20 -3.02 -14.01 2.10
C ASP A 20 -4.06 -14.71 2.98
N PRO A 21 -3.83 -14.87 4.30
CA PRO A 21 -4.77 -15.58 5.15
C PRO A 21 -6.08 -14.78 5.14
N THR A 22 -7.08 -15.43 4.54
CA THR A 22 -8.45 -14.98 4.22
C THR A 22 -8.91 -13.72 4.95
N ASN A 23 -9.36 -12.70 4.19
CA ASN A 23 -10.31 -11.60 4.54
C ASN A 23 -10.11 -10.30 3.73
N VAL A 24 -9.38 -10.32 2.61
CA VAL A 24 -9.28 -9.15 1.72
C VAL A 24 -10.50 -9.06 0.79
N VAL A 25 -11.14 -7.90 0.76
CA VAL A 25 -12.22 -7.62 -0.19
C VAL A 25 -11.64 -7.41 -1.60
N ALA A 26 -12.50 -7.48 -2.61
CA ALA A 26 -12.09 -7.09 -3.96
C ALA A 26 -11.62 -5.64 -3.96
N SER A 27 -10.48 -5.40 -4.58
CA SER A 27 -9.81 -4.10 -4.59
C SER A 27 -9.22 -3.78 -5.96
N PHE A 28 -8.77 -2.54 -6.14
CA PHE A 28 -8.09 -2.09 -7.34
C PHE A 28 -6.73 -1.53 -6.95
N CYS A 29 -5.66 -2.10 -7.48
CA CYS A 29 -4.30 -1.69 -7.15
C CYS A 29 -3.65 -0.99 -8.35
N PRO A 30 -2.72 -0.04 -8.14
CA PRO A 30 -2.02 0.56 -9.26
C PRO A 30 -1.22 -0.51 -10.02
N PRO A 31 -1.10 -0.37 -11.36
CA PRO A 31 -0.12 -1.15 -12.13
C PRO A 31 1.31 -0.71 -11.75
N ASN A 32 2.33 -1.06 -12.54
CA ASN A 32 3.71 -0.57 -12.36
C ASN A 32 3.76 0.86 -11.79
N ALA A 33 4.71 1.10 -10.87
CA ALA A 33 4.76 2.25 -9.94
C ALA A 33 4.87 3.65 -10.59
N ASP A 34 4.63 3.80 -11.89
CA ASP A 34 4.66 5.07 -12.61
C ASP A 34 3.36 5.90 -12.50
N GLY A 35 2.28 5.34 -11.94
CA GLY A 35 1.04 6.09 -11.66
C GLY A 35 0.30 6.61 -12.90
N THR A 36 0.60 6.08 -14.09
CA THR A 36 -0.04 6.50 -15.36
C THR A 36 -1.03 5.47 -15.91
N GLY A 37 -1.03 4.25 -15.37
CA GLY A 37 -1.80 3.13 -15.90
C GLY A 37 -3.16 2.91 -15.22
N THR A 38 -4.02 2.18 -15.93
CA THR A 38 -5.31 1.69 -15.47
C THR A 38 -5.17 0.83 -14.21
N LEU A 39 -5.98 1.10 -13.18
CA LEU A 39 -5.98 0.29 -11.95
C LEU A 39 -6.34 -1.17 -12.28
N VAL A 40 -5.59 -2.10 -11.70
CA VAL A 40 -5.78 -3.55 -11.88
C VAL A 40 -6.75 -4.06 -10.82
N SER A 41 -7.83 -4.70 -11.26
CA SER A 41 -8.76 -5.38 -10.35
C SER A 41 -8.12 -6.63 -9.76
N VAL A 42 -8.17 -6.75 -8.45
CA VAL A 42 -7.76 -7.92 -7.69
C VAL A 42 -9.00 -8.50 -7.02
N GLY A 43 -9.22 -9.81 -7.22
CA GLY A 43 -10.33 -10.53 -6.61
C GLY A 43 -10.26 -10.55 -5.08
N SER A 44 -11.39 -10.86 -4.44
CA SER A 44 -11.42 -11.10 -3.00
C SER A 44 -10.56 -12.32 -2.62
N SER A 45 -10.12 -12.34 -1.36
CA SER A 45 -9.35 -13.45 -0.79
C SER A 45 -8.07 -13.82 -1.54
N GLY A 46 -7.45 -12.87 -2.26
CA GLY A 46 -6.22 -13.06 -3.02
C GLY A 46 -5.13 -12.05 -2.69
N ILE A 47 -3.87 -12.41 -2.93
CA ILE A 47 -2.76 -11.47 -2.76
C ILE A 47 -2.94 -10.27 -3.70
N ARG A 48 -2.83 -9.06 -3.14
CA ARG A 48 -2.88 -7.79 -3.89
C ARG A 48 -1.64 -7.60 -4.74
N ARG A 49 -1.61 -8.25 -5.90
CA ARG A 49 -0.49 -8.22 -6.84
C ARG A 49 -0.91 -7.65 -8.18
N THR A 50 -0.05 -6.80 -8.74
CA THR A 50 -0.17 -6.27 -10.10
C THR A 50 1.14 -6.52 -10.86
N THR A 51 1.30 -5.89 -12.03
CA THR A 51 2.58 -5.87 -12.74
C THR A 51 3.71 -5.23 -11.92
N ALA A 52 3.37 -4.36 -10.95
CA ALA A 52 4.32 -3.71 -10.05
C ALA A 52 4.92 -4.67 -9.01
N GLY A 53 4.27 -5.80 -8.73
CA GLY A 53 4.55 -6.64 -7.58
C GLY A 53 3.39 -6.65 -6.58
N GLN A 54 3.68 -7.00 -5.33
CA GLN A 54 2.69 -7.16 -4.26
C GLN A 54 2.56 -5.89 -3.42
N TRP A 55 1.34 -5.38 -3.30
CA TRP A 55 0.99 -4.19 -2.53
C TRP A 55 0.65 -4.53 -1.09
N ALA A 56 1.34 -3.89 -0.15
CA ALA A 56 1.21 -4.08 1.29
C ALA A 56 0.80 -2.77 1.97
N TYR A 57 -0.47 -2.69 2.35
CA TYR A 57 -1.03 -1.64 3.19
C TYR A 57 -1.71 -2.24 4.43
N PRO A 58 -1.74 -1.52 5.56
CA PRO A 58 -2.56 -1.93 6.69
C PRO A 58 -4.03 -1.67 6.40
N SER A 59 -4.88 -2.36 7.15
CA SER A 59 -6.33 -2.29 6.99
C SER A 59 -6.84 -0.85 7.04
N PHE A 60 -7.90 -0.59 6.28
CA PHE A 60 -8.65 0.65 6.35
C PHE A 60 -10.12 0.42 6.07
N THR A 61 -10.97 1.31 6.57
CA THR A 61 -12.39 1.31 6.22
C THR A 61 -12.66 2.53 5.36
N ASN A 62 -13.15 2.34 4.13
CA ASN A 62 -13.72 3.47 3.39
C ASN A 62 -15.08 3.81 3.99
N ARG A 63 -15.22 5.04 4.50
CA ARG A 63 -16.45 5.54 5.10
C ARG A 63 -17.41 6.18 4.10
N CYS A 64 -16.94 6.54 2.91
CA CYS A 64 -17.81 7.10 1.89
C CYS A 64 -18.72 6.01 1.32
N LEU A 65 -19.98 6.34 1.11
CA LEU A 65 -20.98 5.48 0.46
C LEU A 65 -21.11 5.86 -1.01
N TRP A 66 -21.39 4.88 -1.86
CA TRP A 66 -21.51 5.07 -3.32
C TRP A 66 -20.31 5.82 -3.89
N ASN A 67 -19.11 5.42 -3.50
CA ASN A 67 -17.91 6.24 -3.70
C ASN A 67 -17.45 6.42 -5.15
N ARG A 68 -18.10 5.73 -6.10
CA ARG A 68 -17.91 5.90 -7.54
C ARG A 68 -19.12 6.53 -8.24
N ASP A 69 -20.28 6.47 -7.60
CA ASP A 69 -21.57 6.95 -8.09
C ASP A 69 -22.06 8.13 -7.25
N LEU A 70 -21.53 9.31 -7.59
CA LEU A 70 -21.92 10.54 -6.92
C LEU A 70 -23.30 11.01 -7.37
N THR A 71 -24.01 10.33 -8.29
CA THR A 71 -25.41 10.66 -8.62
C THR A 71 -26.37 10.30 -7.49
N ASN A 72 -26.00 9.31 -6.67
CA ASN A 72 -26.78 8.80 -5.56
C ASN A 72 -27.15 9.90 -4.53
N ALA A 73 -28.30 9.74 -3.87
CA ALA A 73 -28.82 10.67 -2.86
C ALA A 73 -27.98 10.76 -1.58
N ALA A 74 -27.08 9.79 -1.34
CA ALA A 74 -26.06 9.89 -0.30
C ALA A 74 -25.08 11.06 -0.52
N TRP A 75 -25.08 11.67 -1.72
CA TRP A 75 -24.31 12.86 -2.07
C TRP A 75 -25.23 14.05 -2.34
N THR A 76 -25.16 15.07 -1.49
CA THR A 76 -25.86 16.34 -1.66
C THR A 76 -25.13 17.19 -2.70
N LYS A 77 -25.87 17.80 -3.63
CA LYS A 77 -25.32 18.55 -4.77
C LYS A 77 -25.91 19.94 -4.81
N THR A 78 -25.08 20.94 -5.05
CA THR A 78 -25.51 22.34 -5.25
C THR A 78 -24.75 22.92 -6.43
N ASN A 79 -25.44 23.52 -7.39
CA ASN A 79 -24.85 24.10 -8.61
C ASN A 79 -23.96 23.14 -9.40
N VAL A 80 -24.23 21.83 -9.34
CA VAL A 80 -23.50 20.78 -10.05
C VAL A 80 -24.50 19.74 -10.55
N THR A 81 -24.34 19.32 -11.80
CA THR A 81 -24.97 18.11 -12.33
C THR A 81 -23.99 16.94 -12.23
N ALA A 82 -24.47 15.80 -11.74
CA ALA A 82 -23.70 14.56 -11.65
C ALA A 82 -24.26 13.51 -12.61
N THR A 83 -23.38 12.86 -13.38
CA THR A 83 -23.76 11.79 -14.31
C THR A 83 -22.77 10.64 -14.25
N LEU A 84 -23.22 9.41 -13.99
CA LEU A 84 -22.38 8.21 -13.99
C LEU A 84 -22.18 7.69 -15.42
N ASN A 85 -21.27 8.30 -16.17
CA ASN A 85 -21.02 7.96 -17.58
C ASN A 85 -19.54 7.97 -17.98
N GLN A 86 -18.63 8.24 -17.04
CA GLN A 86 -17.21 8.28 -17.35
C GLN A 86 -16.62 6.88 -17.26
N THR A 87 -15.67 6.58 -18.15
CA THR A 87 -14.77 5.45 -17.95
C THR A 87 -13.99 5.67 -16.65
N GLY A 88 -14.02 4.67 -15.75
CA GLY A 88 -13.38 4.75 -14.45
C GLY A 88 -11.85 4.65 -14.50
N ALA A 89 -11.19 4.91 -13.37
CA ALA A 89 -9.74 4.79 -13.21
C ALA A 89 -9.22 3.36 -13.45
N ASN A 90 -10.11 2.37 -13.32
CA ASN A 90 -9.87 0.96 -13.63
C ASN A 90 -10.26 0.58 -15.08
N GLY A 91 -10.61 1.54 -15.93
CA GLY A 91 -10.95 1.30 -17.34
C GLY A 91 -12.37 0.78 -17.59
N SER A 92 -13.18 0.55 -16.55
CA SER A 92 -14.57 0.12 -16.71
C SER A 92 -15.45 1.26 -17.23
N ASN A 93 -16.32 0.95 -18.20
CA ASN A 93 -17.32 1.90 -18.71
C ASN A 93 -18.35 2.26 -17.63
N ASN A 94 -18.82 3.52 -17.63
CA ASN A 94 -19.84 4.02 -16.69
C ASN A 94 -19.53 3.73 -15.22
N ALA A 95 -18.26 3.84 -14.85
CA ALA A 95 -17.78 3.47 -13.51
C ALA A 95 -17.26 4.68 -12.71
N ALA A 96 -17.27 5.87 -13.30
CA ALA A 96 -16.91 7.12 -12.64
C ALA A 96 -17.93 8.22 -12.96
N THR A 97 -18.05 9.18 -12.04
CA THR A 97 -19.05 10.24 -12.13
C THR A 97 -18.45 11.48 -12.77
N LEU A 98 -19.10 11.98 -13.82
CA LEU A 98 -18.89 13.33 -14.34
C LEU A 98 -19.60 14.33 -13.41
N LEU A 99 -18.86 15.32 -12.92
CA LEU A 99 -19.39 16.48 -12.22
C LEU A 99 -19.21 17.70 -13.12
N ALA A 100 -20.30 18.35 -13.50
CA ALA A 100 -20.30 19.56 -14.31
C ALA A 100 -20.93 20.72 -13.51
N ALA A 101 -20.16 21.78 -13.27
CA ALA A 101 -20.64 22.94 -12.55
C ALA A 101 -21.66 23.71 -13.39
N THR A 102 -22.87 23.89 -12.85
CA THR A 102 -23.94 24.72 -13.46
C THR A 102 -23.94 26.14 -12.91
N GLY A 103 -23.13 26.41 -11.88
CA GLY A 103 -22.92 27.73 -11.27
C GLY A 103 -21.58 27.76 -10.55
N ALA A 104 -21.16 28.95 -10.13
CA ALA A 104 -19.92 29.09 -9.35
C ALA A 104 -20.03 28.40 -7.99
N ASN A 105 -18.89 27.95 -7.47
CA ASN A 105 -18.79 27.25 -6.19
C ASN A 105 -19.73 26.04 -6.10
N GLY A 106 -19.84 25.26 -7.18
CA GLY A 106 -20.66 24.07 -7.20
C GLY A 106 -20.08 22.99 -6.29
N THR A 107 -20.90 22.39 -5.43
CA THR A 107 -20.47 21.42 -4.42
C THR A 107 -21.14 20.07 -4.57
N VAL A 108 -20.41 19.02 -4.21
CA VAL A 108 -20.93 17.67 -4.00
C VAL A 108 -20.38 17.15 -2.68
N THR A 109 -21.26 16.87 -1.71
CA THR A 109 -20.88 16.56 -0.33
C THR A 109 -21.60 15.34 0.24
N GLN A 110 -20.98 14.67 1.21
CA GLN A 110 -21.57 13.57 1.97
C GLN A 110 -21.24 13.72 3.45
N ALA A 111 -22.26 13.70 4.30
CA ALA A 111 -22.10 13.68 5.74
C ALA A 111 -21.81 12.25 6.22
N ILE A 112 -20.83 12.11 7.11
CA ILE A 112 -20.36 10.82 7.63
C ILE A 112 -20.35 10.90 9.15
N THR A 113 -20.98 9.93 9.82
CA THR A 113 -20.87 9.78 11.27
C THR A 113 -19.56 9.08 11.61
N LEU A 114 -18.67 9.79 12.31
CA LEU A 114 -17.37 9.28 12.73
C LEU A 114 -16.91 10.03 13.98
N ALA A 115 -16.33 9.29 14.93
CA ALA A 115 -15.73 9.87 16.13
C ALA A 115 -14.58 10.83 15.77
N SER A 116 -14.31 11.80 16.64
CA SER A 116 -13.23 12.77 16.41
C SER A 116 -11.90 12.10 16.15
N GLY A 117 -11.20 12.52 15.10
CA GLY A 117 -9.87 12.00 14.81
C GLY A 117 -9.21 12.64 13.60
N GLN A 118 -8.01 12.17 13.28
CA GLN A 118 -7.36 12.46 12.02
C GLN A 118 -8.09 11.71 10.89
N VAL A 119 -8.31 12.40 9.78
CA VAL A 119 -8.88 11.81 8.56
C VAL A 119 -8.03 12.12 7.33
N VAL A 120 -8.15 11.25 6.33
CA VAL A 120 -7.61 11.43 4.99
C VAL A 120 -8.76 11.25 4.00
N LEU A 121 -9.07 12.29 3.24
CA LEU A 121 -9.98 12.23 2.09
C LEU A 121 -9.14 12.09 0.84
N SER A 122 -9.38 11.06 0.03
CA SER A 122 -8.73 10.86 -1.25
C SER A 122 -9.70 10.48 -2.34
N LEU A 123 -9.34 10.72 -3.60
CA LEU A 123 -10.13 10.36 -4.77
C LEU A 123 -9.23 10.24 -5.99
N ASP A 124 -9.65 9.42 -6.95
CA ASP A 124 -9.11 9.46 -8.30
C ASP A 124 -9.90 10.50 -9.09
N ILE A 125 -9.21 11.50 -9.62
CA ILE A 125 -9.85 12.61 -10.32
C ILE A 125 -9.06 13.03 -11.55
N LYS A 126 -9.79 13.42 -12.60
CA LYS A 126 -9.22 14.04 -13.80
C LYS A 126 -10.05 15.23 -14.25
N ARG A 127 -9.40 16.15 -14.96
CA ARG A 127 -10.06 17.26 -15.64
C ARG A 127 -10.78 16.75 -16.89
N VAL A 128 -12.02 17.20 -17.08
CA VAL A 128 -12.79 16.97 -18.31
C VAL A 128 -12.89 18.28 -19.12
N SER A 129 -13.22 19.40 -18.47
CA SER A 129 -13.19 20.74 -19.07
C SER A 129 -12.83 21.82 -18.05
N GLY A 130 -12.31 22.95 -18.55
CA GLY A 130 -12.00 24.12 -17.74
C GLY A 130 -10.63 24.07 -17.04
N SER A 131 -10.32 25.15 -16.32
CA SER A 131 -9.02 25.36 -15.65
C SER A 131 -9.16 25.95 -14.25
N GLY A 132 -10.39 26.21 -13.79
CA GLY A 132 -10.69 26.73 -12.48
C GLY A 132 -10.31 25.77 -11.35
N ASN A 133 -10.31 26.31 -10.14
CA ASN A 133 -9.92 25.56 -8.96
C ASN A 133 -10.91 24.42 -8.68
N ILE A 134 -10.34 23.29 -8.26
CA ILE A 134 -11.07 22.17 -7.67
C ILE A 134 -10.59 22.07 -6.24
N ASP A 135 -11.52 22.15 -5.30
CA ASP A 135 -11.22 22.13 -3.87
C ASP A 135 -11.83 20.92 -3.21
N LEU A 136 -11.18 20.44 -2.14
CA LEU A 136 -11.68 19.38 -1.29
C LEU A 136 -11.95 19.92 0.12
N THR A 137 -12.89 19.30 0.81
CA THR A 137 -13.21 19.57 2.22
C THR A 137 -13.50 18.28 2.97
N VAL A 138 -13.28 18.27 4.29
CA VAL A 138 -13.80 17.24 5.21
C VAL A 138 -14.67 17.81 6.33
N ASP A 139 -14.91 19.13 6.33
CA ASP A 139 -15.64 19.87 7.37
C ASP A 139 -16.86 20.63 6.82
N GLY A 140 -17.43 20.15 5.71
CA GLY A 140 -18.64 20.72 5.12
C GLY A 140 -18.43 22.08 4.46
N GLY A 141 -17.17 22.45 4.20
CA GLY A 141 -16.81 23.69 3.54
C GLY A 141 -16.53 24.86 4.48
N ALA A 142 -16.34 24.60 5.77
CA ALA A 142 -15.73 25.58 6.68
C ALA A 142 -14.28 25.87 6.25
N SER A 143 -13.59 24.85 5.74
CA SER A 143 -12.32 24.98 5.02
C SER A 143 -12.35 24.26 3.67
N TRP A 144 -11.61 24.83 2.71
CA TRP A 144 -11.45 24.29 1.36
C TRP A 144 -9.98 24.29 1.00
N THR A 145 -9.47 23.14 0.55
CA THR A 145 -8.10 22.99 0.08
C THR A 145 -8.10 22.71 -1.41
N THR A 146 -7.50 23.60 -2.19
CA THR A 146 -7.36 23.43 -3.64
C THR A 146 -6.39 22.30 -3.98
N ILE A 147 -6.81 21.37 -4.82
CA ILE A 147 -5.94 20.36 -5.42
C ILE A 147 -5.38 20.86 -6.75
N THR A 148 -4.08 20.68 -6.97
CA THR A 148 -3.38 21.24 -8.13
C THR A 148 -2.93 20.16 -9.12
N GLY A 149 -2.59 20.58 -10.34
CA GLY A 149 -1.95 19.71 -11.34
C GLY A 149 -2.84 18.63 -11.93
N LEU A 150 -4.17 18.83 -11.94
CA LEU A 150 -5.12 17.93 -12.62
C LEU A 150 -4.87 17.92 -14.12
N THR A 151 -4.80 16.73 -14.70
CA THR A 151 -4.68 16.51 -16.15
C THR A 151 -5.90 15.74 -16.66
N THR A 152 -5.87 15.32 -17.93
CA THR A 152 -6.91 14.48 -18.54
C THR A 152 -6.82 13.01 -18.15
N SER A 153 -5.80 12.61 -17.38
CA SER A 153 -5.64 11.27 -16.81
C SER A 153 -6.04 11.27 -15.33
N TYR A 154 -6.58 10.16 -14.84
CA TYR A 154 -6.89 10.02 -13.41
C TYR A 154 -5.62 10.15 -12.58
N GLN A 155 -5.71 10.96 -11.54
CA GLN A 155 -4.66 11.12 -10.54
C GLN A 155 -5.27 10.95 -9.15
N LEU A 156 -4.54 10.25 -8.28
CA LEU A 156 -4.87 10.21 -6.86
C LEU A 156 -4.58 11.58 -6.24
N LYS A 157 -5.62 12.24 -5.75
CA LYS A 157 -5.51 13.48 -4.97
C LYS A 157 -6.07 13.26 -3.59
N TYR A 158 -5.57 14.00 -2.61
CA TYR A 158 -6.02 13.86 -1.23
C TYR A 158 -5.79 15.12 -0.41
N ILE A 159 -6.50 15.21 0.71
CA ILE A 159 -6.29 16.18 1.79
C ILE A 159 -6.37 15.47 3.14
N THR A 160 -5.85 16.11 4.18
CA THR A 160 -5.86 15.57 5.54
C THR A 160 -6.28 16.64 6.53
N GLN A 161 -7.03 16.27 7.57
CA GLN A 161 -7.40 17.18 8.66
C GLN A 161 -7.48 16.43 9.99
N ALA A 162 -7.00 17.06 11.05
CA ALA A 162 -7.01 16.52 12.41
C ALA A 162 -8.30 16.92 13.15
N ALA A 163 -8.62 16.17 14.22
CA ALA A 163 -9.71 16.46 15.15
C ALA A 163 -11.10 16.66 14.49
N VAL A 164 -11.36 15.95 13.38
CA VAL A 164 -12.64 16.05 12.66
C VAL A 164 -13.65 15.08 13.26
N THR A 165 -14.77 15.60 13.72
CA THR A 165 -15.91 14.83 14.23
C THR A 165 -17.06 14.96 13.25
N ASN A 166 -17.76 13.87 12.96
CA ASN A 166 -18.87 13.84 11.99
C ASN A 166 -18.54 14.58 10.68
N PRO A 167 -17.46 14.18 9.98
CA PRO A 167 -16.98 14.86 8.78
C PRO A 167 -18.07 15.00 7.73
N THR A 168 -18.08 16.14 7.06
CA THR A 168 -18.82 16.31 5.80
C THR A 168 -17.79 16.47 4.69
N VAL A 169 -17.56 15.39 3.96
CA VAL A 169 -16.56 15.36 2.89
C VAL A 169 -17.15 15.93 1.61
N GLY A 170 -16.32 16.55 0.78
CA GLY A 170 -16.83 17.08 -0.48
C GLY A 170 -15.81 17.62 -1.44
N ILE A 171 -16.34 17.94 -2.62
CA ILE A 171 -15.64 18.54 -3.75
C ILE A 171 -16.33 19.85 -4.07
N ARG A 172 -15.57 20.91 -4.35
CA ARG A 172 -16.05 22.16 -4.91
C ARG A 172 -15.40 22.45 -6.24
N ILE A 173 -16.22 22.72 -7.25
CA ILE A 173 -15.80 23.24 -8.55
C ILE A 173 -16.07 24.75 -8.51
N VAL A 174 -15.01 25.55 -8.49
CA VAL A 174 -15.14 27.00 -8.24
C VAL A 174 -15.76 27.72 -9.43
N THR A 175 -15.33 27.37 -10.64
CA THR A 175 -15.75 28.04 -11.87
C THR A 175 -16.97 27.35 -12.49
N SER A 176 -18.00 28.13 -12.84
CA SER A 176 -19.17 27.62 -13.58
C SER A 176 -18.75 27.11 -14.97
N GLY A 177 -19.30 25.99 -15.41
CA GLY A 177 -18.96 25.36 -16.70
C GLY A 177 -17.73 24.45 -16.67
N ASP A 178 -16.93 24.48 -15.60
CA ASP A 178 -15.86 23.50 -15.40
C ASP A 178 -16.42 22.12 -15.10
N SER A 179 -15.68 21.08 -15.51
CA SER A 179 -16.06 19.70 -15.22
C SER A 179 -14.89 18.77 -14.94
N VAL A 180 -15.14 17.78 -14.10
CA VAL A 180 -14.19 16.75 -13.68
C VAL A 180 -14.85 15.39 -13.67
N ALA A 181 -14.06 14.34 -13.89
CA ALA A 181 -14.48 12.97 -13.65
C ALA A 181 -13.88 12.50 -12.32
N VAL A 182 -14.72 11.92 -11.47
CA VAL A 182 -14.37 11.50 -10.11
C VAL A 182 -14.65 10.01 -9.94
N ASP A 183 -13.70 9.33 -9.34
CA ASP A 183 -13.75 7.91 -9.04
C ASP A 183 -13.16 7.63 -7.64
N PHE A 184 -13.58 6.52 -7.04
CA PHE A 184 -13.10 5.99 -5.75
C PHE A 184 -12.89 7.03 -4.64
N VAL A 185 -13.93 7.78 -4.26
CA VAL A 185 -13.85 8.71 -3.12
C VAL A 185 -13.70 7.95 -1.80
N HIS A 186 -12.61 8.17 -1.10
CA HIS A 186 -12.25 7.46 0.12
C HIS A 186 -12.13 8.44 1.28
N LEU A 187 -12.86 8.19 2.36
CA LEU A 187 -12.54 8.78 3.66
C LEU A 187 -12.05 7.67 4.59
N ILE A 188 -10.81 7.80 5.05
CA ILE A 188 -10.18 6.82 5.93
C ILE A 188 -9.62 7.50 7.19
N THR A 189 -9.53 6.73 8.26
CA THR A 189 -8.65 7.05 9.39
C THR A 189 -7.24 6.56 9.04
N PRO A 190 -6.21 7.41 9.13
CA PRO A 190 -4.85 6.96 8.90
C PRO A 190 -4.42 5.96 9.99
N ALA A 191 -3.52 5.07 9.62
CA ALA A 191 -2.91 4.11 10.54
C ALA A 191 -1.42 4.41 10.69
N ASN A 192 -0.81 3.94 11.78
CA ASN A 192 0.64 4.03 12.01
C ASN A 192 1.20 5.47 11.90
N SER A 193 0.39 6.48 12.26
CA SER A 193 0.75 7.91 12.14
C SER A 193 1.09 8.37 10.72
N MET A 194 0.65 7.63 9.70
CA MET A 194 0.87 7.94 8.29
C MET A 194 -0.34 8.66 7.71
N ASN A 195 -0.26 9.99 7.57
CA ASN A 195 -1.31 10.85 7.03
C ASN A 195 -1.29 10.90 5.50
N ILE A 196 -1.41 9.74 4.87
CA ILE A 196 -1.34 9.56 3.41
C ILE A 196 -2.50 8.68 2.92
N PRO A 197 -2.90 8.80 1.64
CA PRO A 197 -3.93 7.93 1.08
C PRO A 197 -3.41 6.50 0.95
N LYS A 198 -4.33 5.55 0.81
CA LYS A 198 -4.00 4.17 0.43
C LYS A 198 -3.92 4.10 -1.08
N GLN A 199 -2.90 3.44 -1.63
CA GLN A 199 -2.78 3.32 -3.08
C GLN A 199 -3.76 2.31 -3.68
N GLU A 200 -4.22 1.35 -2.88
CA GLU A 200 -5.33 0.47 -3.26
C GLU A 200 -6.69 1.16 -3.09
N ARG A 201 -7.60 0.87 -4.02
CA ARG A 201 -8.99 1.33 -3.98
C ARG A 201 -9.94 0.20 -3.65
N VAL A 202 -11.04 0.54 -3.00
CA VAL A 202 -12.20 -0.32 -2.80
C VAL A 202 -13.46 0.42 -3.21
N ALA A 203 -14.40 -0.28 -3.83
CA ALA A 203 -15.71 0.26 -4.14
C ALA A 203 -16.65 0.10 -2.94
N THR A 204 -17.51 1.07 -2.71
CA THR A 204 -18.57 1.04 -1.71
C THR A 204 -19.92 1.33 -2.37
N THR A 205 -20.99 0.82 -1.78
CA THR A 205 -22.37 1.11 -2.17
C THR A 205 -23.11 1.67 -0.96
N SER A 206 -24.16 1.01 -0.48
CA SER A 206 -24.97 1.43 0.67
C SER A 206 -24.30 1.20 2.03
N SER A 207 -23.12 0.57 2.08
CA SER A 207 -22.38 0.34 3.32
C SER A 207 -20.90 0.70 3.18
N THR A 208 -20.28 1.00 4.32
CA THR A 208 -18.83 1.11 4.42
C THR A 208 -18.18 -0.25 4.14
N VAL A 209 -16.92 -0.24 3.70
CA VAL A 209 -16.16 -1.46 3.40
C VAL A 209 -14.85 -1.42 4.15
N LEU A 210 -14.61 -2.44 4.98
CA LEU A 210 -13.30 -2.73 5.56
C LEU A 210 -12.47 -3.45 4.51
N ASN A 211 -11.42 -2.78 4.03
CA ASN A 211 -10.34 -3.44 3.35
C ASN A 211 -9.33 -3.91 4.39
N SER A 212 -9.30 -5.21 4.67
CA SER A 212 -8.32 -5.81 5.57
C SER A 212 -6.89 -5.51 5.08
N GLN A 213 -5.89 -5.66 5.94
CA GLN A 213 -4.50 -5.55 5.48
C GLN A 213 -4.20 -6.61 4.41
N SER A 214 -3.26 -6.35 3.50
CA SER A 214 -2.65 -7.44 2.73
C SER A 214 -1.55 -8.09 3.54
N ARG A 215 -1.53 -9.41 3.57
CA ARG A 215 -0.61 -10.17 4.40
C ARG A 215 -0.06 -11.38 3.65
N PRO A 216 0.94 -11.19 2.77
CA PRO A 216 1.62 -12.30 2.12
C PRO A 216 2.41 -13.08 3.17
N SER A 217 1.91 -14.27 3.50
CA SER A 217 2.38 -15.10 4.58
C SER A 217 2.79 -16.50 4.11
N ALA A 218 3.82 -17.06 4.73
CA ALA A 218 4.14 -18.48 4.67
C ALA A 218 4.00 -19.06 6.07
N ASP A 219 3.37 -20.24 6.20
CA ASP A 219 2.98 -20.84 7.48
C ASP A 219 3.46 -22.30 7.54
N ILE A 220 3.72 -22.82 8.75
CA ILE A 220 4.00 -24.23 9.04
C ILE A 220 2.89 -25.16 8.52
N ALA A 221 1.63 -24.70 8.49
CA ALA A 221 0.53 -25.46 7.89
C ALA A 221 0.74 -25.71 6.38
N ASP A 222 1.64 -24.94 5.74
CA ASP A 222 1.99 -25.08 4.33
C ASP A 222 3.27 -25.88 4.09
N ALA A 223 3.86 -26.51 5.11
CA ALA A 223 5.21 -27.10 5.11
C ALA A 223 5.42 -28.36 4.25
N ALA A 224 5.07 -28.30 2.96
CA ALA A 224 5.70 -29.15 1.95
C ALA A 224 7.25 -28.93 1.97
N PRO A 225 8.06 -29.93 1.57
CA PRO A 225 9.53 -29.91 1.79
C PRO A 225 10.30 -28.74 1.15
N ASN A 226 9.66 -27.89 0.34
CA ASN A 226 10.28 -26.76 -0.38
C ASN A 226 9.60 -25.40 -0.13
N THR A 227 8.99 -25.18 1.05
CA THR A 227 8.35 -23.90 1.37
C THR A 227 9.30 -22.87 1.99
N LEU A 228 8.96 -21.58 1.88
CA LEU A 228 9.75 -20.48 2.47
C LEU A 228 9.96 -20.66 3.97
N ILE A 229 8.96 -21.17 4.70
CA ILE A 229 9.07 -21.45 6.14
C ILE A 229 10.17 -22.48 6.44
N THR A 230 10.32 -23.52 5.61
CA THR A 230 11.38 -24.53 5.77
C THR A 230 12.76 -23.95 5.53
N ILE A 231 12.89 -23.05 4.54
CA ILE A 231 14.16 -22.36 4.25
C ILE A 231 14.56 -21.46 5.41
N ALA A 232 13.64 -20.64 5.91
CA ALA A 232 13.95 -19.65 6.94
C ALA A 232 14.23 -20.26 8.33
N ARG A 233 13.89 -21.54 8.56
CA ARG A 233 14.24 -22.29 9.79
C ARG A 233 15.71 -22.68 9.87
N GLY A 234 16.42 -22.72 8.75
CA GLY A 234 17.84 -23.05 8.66
C GLY A 234 18.70 -21.89 8.17
N PRO A 235 19.99 -22.12 7.89
CA PRO A 235 20.83 -21.16 7.20
C PRO A 235 20.21 -20.75 5.87
N HIS A 236 20.20 -19.45 5.57
CA HIS A 236 19.55 -18.93 4.36
C HIS A 236 20.10 -17.57 3.95
N GLY A 237 19.88 -17.24 2.69
CA GLY A 237 20.11 -15.91 2.12
C GLY A 237 18.84 -15.38 1.47
N PHE A 238 18.66 -14.06 1.46
CA PHE A 238 17.50 -13.39 0.90
C PHE A 238 17.87 -12.17 0.06
N TYR A 239 16.94 -11.81 -0.82
CA TYR A 239 16.91 -10.55 -1.55
C TYR A 239 15.49 -10.00 -1.52
N TRP A 240 15.35 -8.73 -1.20
CA TRP A 240 14.11 -7.98 -1.24
C TRP A 240 14.31 -6.71 -2.07
N GLN A 241 13.37 -6.46 -2.97
CA GLN A 241 13.28 -5.20 -3.71
C GLN A 241 11.87 -4.65 -3.57
N GLY A 242 11.77 -3.37 -3.24
CA GLY A 242 10.48 -2.73 -3.13
C GLY A 242 10.56 -1.23 -2.87
N ARG A 243 9.40 -0.65 -2.62
CA ARG A 243 9.18 0.78 -2.42
C ARG A 243 8.22 0.95 -1.26
N SER A 244 8.45 1.98 -0.45
CA SER A 244 7.79 2.11 0.85
C SER A 244 7.55 3.57 1.15
N GLU A 245 6.30 3.98 1.33
CA GLU A 245 5.96 5.32 1.85
C GLU A 245 6.27 5.42 3.35
N ARG A 246 6.54 4.29 4.00
CA ARG A 246 6.96 4.24 5.39
C ARG A 246 8.47 4.08 5.53
N GLY A 247 9.10 4.94 6.31
CA GLY A 247 10.45 4.75 6.83
C GLY A 247 10.43 3.89 8.09
N ASN A 248 10.61 4.54 9.24
CA ASN A 248 10.63 3.87 10.54
C ASN A 248 9.41 2.95 10.80
N GLY A 249 9.71 1.72 11.23
CA GLY A 249 8.74 0.70 11.58
C GLY A 249 8.25 -0.16 10.40
N ALA A 250 8.75 0.05 9.18
CA ALA A 250 8.44 -0.81 8.04
C ALA A 250 9.11 -2.20 8.20
N GLY A 251 8.32 -3.27 8.20
CA GLY A 251 8.79 -4.64 8.27
C GLY A 251 8.92 -5.21 6.87
N LEU A 252 10.15 -5.34 6.35
CA LEU A 252 10.39 -5.97 5.04
C LEU A 252 10.13 -7.47 5.13
N ILE A 253 10.59 -8.05 6.23
CA ILE A 253 10.47 -9.46 6.59
C ILE A 253 10.12 -9.53 8.07
N THR A 254 9.09 -10.30 8.42
CA THR A 254 8.72 -10.58 9.81
C THR A 254 8.46 -12.06 10.01
N GLY A 255 9.26 -12.71 10.85
CA GLY A 255 8.98 -14.05 11.38
C GLY A 255 8.29 -13.99 12.75
N ALA A 256 7.82 -15.15 13.22
CA ALA A 256 7.09 -15.30 14.47
C ALA A 256 7.90 -14.99 15.74
N THR A 257 9.18 -15.39 15.76
CA THR A 257 9.99 -15.41 16.98
C THR A 257 11.19 -14.48 16.86
N ASN A 258 12.15 -14.83 16.01
CA ASN A 258 13.49 -14.26 16.09
C ASN A 258 14.06 -13.80 14.76
N LEU A 259 13.24 -13.72 13.71
CA LEU A 259 13.70 -13.32 12.38
C LEU A 259 13.00 -12.04 11.92
N PHE A 260 13.75 -10.95 11.76
CA PHE A 260 13.19 -9.67 11.35
C PHE A 260 14.15 -8.93 10.42
N CYS A 261 13.66 -8.51 9.25
CA CYS A 261 14.30 -7.44 8.48
C CYS A 261 13.39 -6.23 8.48
N SER A 262 13.87 -5.10 9.02
CA SER A 262 13.00 -3.97 9.31
C SER A 262 13.72 -2.64 9.21
N VAL A 263 12.99 -1.63 8.79
CA VAL A 263 13.44 -0.23 8.82
C VAL A 263 13.16 0.32 10.21
N ILE A 264 14.20 0.84 10.86
CA ILE A 264 14.16 1.40 12.21
C ILE A 264 14.30 2.94 12.16
N ALA A 265 14.60 3.56 13.30
CA ALA A 265 14.86 4.99 13.38
C ALA A 265 15.93 5.43 12.36
N ASN A 266 15.83 6.68 11.90
CA ASN A 266 16.72 7.27 10.90
C ASN A 266 16.78 6.51 9.56
N ASN A 267 15.77 5.69 9.26
CA ASN A 267 15.72 4.88 8.04
C ASN A 267 16.93 3.93 7.88
N ALA A 268 17.56 3.52 8.98
CA ALA A 268 18.46 2.37 8.97
C ALA A 268 17.66 1.07 8.83
N VAL A 269 18.27 0.02 8.27
CA VAL A 269 17.68 -1.31 8.17
C VAL A 269 18.42 -2.25 9.11
N THR A 270 17.68 -3.01 9.90
CA THR A 270 18.21 -4.12 10.68
C THR A 270 17.85 -5.44 10.03
N TYR A 271 18.74 -6.41 10.12
CA TYR A 271 18.45 -7.82 9.89
C TYR A 271 18.87 -8.60 11.13
N ALA A 272 17.88 -9.13 11.84
CA ALA A 272 18.04 -9.87 13.07
C ALA A 272 17.60 -11.32 12.88
N VAL A 273 18.43 -12.26 13.33
CA VAL A 273 18.13 -13.70 13.39
C VAL A 273 18.68 -14.26 14.70
N GLY A 274 17.79 -14.67 15.61
CA GLY A 274 18.22 -15.12 16.94
C GLY A 274 18.88 -13.99 17.73
N GLY A 275 20.06 -14.25 18.31
CA GLY A 275 20.85 -13.24 19.01
C GLY A 275 21.65 -12.29 18.11
N GLY A 276 21.76 -12.58 16.81
CA GLY A 276 22.55 -11.77 15.88
C GLY A 276 21.74 -10.66 15.22
N THR A 277 22.25 -9.43 15.24
CA THR A 277 21.60 -8.26 14.60
C THR A 277 22.61 -7.43 13.84
N ALA A 278 22.49 -7.41 12.51
CA ALA A 278 23.25 -6.50 11.64
C ALA A 278 22.40 -5.26 11.33
N GLN A 279 23.00 -4.07 11.38
CA GLN A 279 22.30 -2.79 11.15
C GLN A 279 23.07 -1.96 10.12
N SER A 280 22.39 -1.48 9.08
CA SER A 280 22.97 -0.57 8.09
C SER A 280 23.26 0.82 8.68
N ALA A 281 23.97 1.65 7.93
CA ALA A 281 24.05 3.07 8.24
C ALA A 281 22.66 3.74 8.22
N ASP A 282 22.56 4.89 8.89
CA ASP A 282 21.41 5.78 8.82
C ASP A 282 21.15 6.21 7.37
N ASN A 283 19.88 6.43 7.04
CA ASN A 283 19.37 6.81 5.73
C ASN A 283 19.71 5.84 4.58
N ALA A 284 20.14 4.62 4.89
CA ALA A 284 20.37 3.60 3.88
C ALA A 284 19.08 3.23 3.13
N PHE A 285 17.94 3.22 3.84
CA PHE A 285 16.62 3.02 3.25
C PHE A 285 16.01 4.35 2.78
N LYS A 286 15.47 4.36 1.56
CA LYS A 286 14.89 5.53 0.91
C LYS A 286 13.37 5.48 0.98
N VAL A 287 12.74 6.52 1.52
CA VAL A 287 11.28 6.59 1.67
C VAL A 287 10.62 7.21 0.42
N GLY A 288 9.51 6.62 -0.03
CA GLY A 288 8.69 7.09 -1.14
C GLY A 288 8.48 6.06 -2.23
N LEU A 289 7.34 6.12 -2.93
CA LEU A 289 7.04 5.22 -4.06
C LEU A 289 7.84 5.53 -5.33
N ASN A 290 8.57 6.64 -5.38
CA ASN A 290 9.54 6.90 -6.44
C ASN A 290 10.93 6.32 -6.13
N GLN A 291 11.15 5.81 -4.91
CA GLN A 291 12.44 5.27 -4.47
C GLN A 291 12.42 3.74 -4.45
N VAL A 292 13.26 3.13 -5.29
CA VAL A 292 13.53 1.68 -5.20
C VAL A 292 14.53 1.43 -4.09
N ASN A 293 14.21 0.46 -3.24
CA ASN A 293 15.12 -0.09 -2.26
C ASN A 293 15.43 -1.54 -2.60
N LYS A 294 16.69 -1.92 -2.46
CA LYS A 294 17.19 -3.28 -2.58
C LYS A 294 17.91 -3.65 -1.29
N VAL A 295 17.49 -4.74 -0.67
CA VAL A 295 18.01 -5.22 0.60
C VAL A 295 18.35 -6.70 0.45
N ALA A 296 19.60 -7.06 0.76
CA ALA A 296 20.06 -8.44 0.71
C ALA A 296 20.81 -8.78 1.98
N GLY A 297 20.74 -10.05 2.37
CA GLY A 297 21.42 -10.53 3.56
C GLY A 297 21.39 -12.04 3.64
N PHE A 298 22.12 -12.57 4.61
CA PHE A 298 22.10 -14.00 4.91
C PHE A 298 22.40 -14.26 6.38
N GLN A 299 21.95 -15.41 6.86
CA GLN A 299 22.39 -15.99 8.13
C GLN A 299 23.02 -17.36 7.87
N SER A 300 24.21 -17.57 8.44
CA SER A 300 24.90 -18.87 8.41
C SER A 300 26.00 -18.91 9.46
N GLY A 301 26.20 -20.08 10.10
CA GLY A 301 27.34 -20.34 10.97
C GLY A 301 27.54 -19.33 12.11
N GLY A 302 26.45 -18.87 12.75
CA GLY A 302 26.54 -17.88 13.83
C GLY A 302 26.61 -16.43 13.37
N THR A 303 26.61 -16.16 12.07
CA THR A 303 26.75 -14.82 11.48
C THR A 303 25.49 -14.37 10.77
N VAL A 304 25.15 -13.09 10.89
CA VAL A 304 24.23 -12.38 9.98
C VAL A 304 25.00 -11.33 9.19
N LYS A 305 24.68 -11.20 7.90
CA LYS A 305 25.13 -10.09 7.05
C LYS A 305 23.96 -9.37 6.41
N LEU A 306 24.12 -8.08 6.17
CA LEU A 306 23.13 -7.21 5.54
C LEU A 306 23.82 -6.17 4.65
N CYS A 307 23.21 -5.90 3.50
CA CYS A 307 23.53 -4.79 2.62
C CYS A 307 22.25 -4.13 2.13
N VAL A 308 22.27 -2.81 2.01
CA VAL A 308 21.13 -1.98 1.62
C VAL A 308 21.60 -1.01 0.55
N ASN A 309 20.94 -1.03 -0.62
CA ASN A 309 21.14 -0.07 -1.70
C ASN A 309 22.62 0.11 -2.13
N GLY A 310 23.40 -0.98 -2.18
CA GLY A 310 24.82 -0.95 -2.55
C GLY A 310 25.73 -0.30 -1.49
N GLY A 311 25.21 -0.03 -0.29
CA GLY A 311 25.97 0.53 0.82
C GLY A 311 26.95 -0.47 1.44
N ALA A 312 27.62 -0.03 2.52
CA ALA A 312 28.55 -0.88 3.26
C ALA A 312 27.86 -2.16 3.76
N VAL A 313 28.54 -3.30 3.57
CA VAL A 313 28.09 -4.56 4.14
C VAL A 313 28.37 -4.55 5.64
N VAL A 314 27.32 -4.84 6.41
CA VAL A 314 27.40 -4.93 7.86
C VAL A 314 27.23 -6.37 8.29
N SER A 315 27.88 -6.74 9.40
CA SER A 315 27.83 -8.11 9.91
C SER A 315 27.77 -8.12 11.43
N ALA A 316 27.14 -9.15 11.99
CA ALA A 316 27.13 -9.41 13.41
C ALA A 316 27.20 -10.91 13.69
N SER A 317 27.72 -11.27 14.87
CA SER A 317 27.76 -12.63 15.38
C SER A 317 26.57 -12.93 16.29
N GLY A 318 26.45 -14.18 16.75
CA GLY A 318 25.39 -14.62 17.67
C GLY A 318 24.10 -15.08 17.00
N ALA A 319 24.09 -15.20 15.67
CA ALA A 319 22.91 -15.60 14.93
C ALA A 319 22.60 -17.10 15.10
N THR A 320 21.37 -17.42 15.51
CA THR A 320 20.93 -18.80 15.72
C THR A 320 19.75 -19.13 14.83
N ASN A 321 19.71 -20.35 14.30
CA ASN A 321 18.59 -20.84 13.52
C ASN A 321 17.29 -20.77 14.35
N ASP A 322 16.19 -20.33 13.73
CA ASP A 322 14.87 -20.30 14.37
C ASP A 322 14.08 -21.57 14.03
N ALA A 323 14.44 -22.69 14.66
CA ALA A 323 13.78 -23.98 14.42
C ALA A 323 12.28 -23.98 14.80
N ALA A 324 11.87 -23.05 15.67
CA ALA A 324 10.49 -22.91 16.14
C ALA A 324 9.62 -22.00 15.26
N MET A 325 10.21 -21.31 14.27
CA MET A 325 9.48 -20.41 13.39
C MET A 325 8.26 -21.11 12.75
N ASP A 326 7.07 -20.58 12.99
CA ASP A 326 5.80 -21.18 12.55
C ASP A 326 5.07 -20.35 11.48
N HIS A 327 5.37 -19.06 11.39
CA HIS A 327 4.91 -18.20 10.31
C HIS A 327 5.94 -17.13 9.95
N TRP A 328 5.74 -16.59 8.75
CA TRP A 328 6.52 -15.54 8.14
C TRP A 328 5.59 -14.64 7.33
N ASP A 329 5.71 -13.32 7.50
CA ASP A 329 5.03 -12.32 6.68
C ASP A 329 6.04 -11.45 5.90
N LEU A 330 5.70 -11.16 4.65
CA LEU A 330 6.43 -10.24 3.79
C LEU A 330 5.78 -8.85 3.82
N SER A 331 6.60 -7.81 4.03
CA SER A 331 6.16 -6.40 3.94
C SER A 331 5.09 -5.97 4.95
N THR A 332 4.92 -6.75 6.01
CA THR A 332 4.01 -6.53 7.14
C THR A 332 4.48 -7.39 8.33
N ASN A 333 3.70 -7.42 9.42
CA ASN A 333 3.93 -8.23 10.62
C ASN A 333 2.70 -9.00 11.09
N GLY A 334 1.81 -9.34 10.18
CA GLY A 334 0.61 -10.09 10.53
C GLY A 334 -0.48 -9.27 11.25
N ALA A 335 -0.12 -8.12 11.86
CA ALA A 335 -1.02 -7.21 12.58
C ALA A 335 -1.09 -5.80 11.96
N GLY A 336 -0.35 -5.54 10.88
CA GLY A 336 -0.45 -4.32 10.07
C GLY A 336 0.33 -3.13 10.64
N SER A 337 0.80 -3.24 11.89
CA SER A 337 1.60 -2.20 12.54
C SER A 337 2.99 -2.03 11.93
N ARG A 338 3.46 -2.98 11.10
CA ARG A 338 4.73 -2.88 10.35
C ARG A 338 4.57 -2.89 8.83
N SER A 339 3.37 -2.63 8.31
CA SER A 339 3.19 -2.51 6.87
C SER A 339 4.12 -1.45 6.26
N ILE A 340 4.66 -1.73 5.07
CA ILE A 340 5.53 -0.81 4.32
C ILE A 340 4.79 0.36 3.65
N TYR A 341 3.45 0.30 3.49
CA TYR A 341 2.70 1.29 2.69
C TYR A 341 3.30 1.42 1.29
N GLY A 342 3.31 0.33 0.55
CA GLY A 342 3.95 0.32 -0.76
C GLY A 342 3.95 -1.05 -1.41
N VAL A 343 4.97 -1.32 -2.21
CA VAL A 343 5.03 -2.47 -3.10
C VAL A 343 6.33 -3.25 -2.93
N THR A 344 6.23 -4.57 -2.85
CA THR A 344 7.35 -5.48 -3.05
C THR A 344 7.38 -5.94 -4.49
N GLU A 345 8.39 -5.48 -5.22
CA GLU A 345 8.59 -5.77 -6.64
C GLU A 345 9.22 -7.14 -6.83
N ALA A 346 10.14 -7.54 -5.94
CA ALA A 346 10.77 -8.85 -5.96
C ALA A 346 11.15 -9.32 -4.55
N PHE A 347 10.95 -10.61 -4.29
CA PHE A 347 11.49 -11.29 -3.13
C PHE A 347 12.07 -12.64 -3.55
N LYS A 348 13.26 -12.97 -3.03
CA LYS A 348 13.93 -14.25 -3.27
C LYS A 348 14.55 -14.74 -1.97
N MET A 349 14.49 -16.05 -1.74
CA MET A 349 15.15 -16.70 -0.61
C MET A 349 15.71 -18.06 -1.03
N GLY A 350 16.84 -18.46 -0.45
CA GLY A 350 17.46 -19.76 -0.70
C GLY A 350 18.08 -20.36 0.56
N ALA A 351 17.90 -21.66 0.74
CA ALA A 351 18.53 -22.42 1.80
C ALA A 351 20.05 -22.51 1.59
N ASN A 352 20.80 -22.42 2.68
CA ASN A 352 22.26 -22.44 2.74
C ASN A 352 22.94 -21.42 1.80
N ALA A 353 22.22 -20.38 1.38
CA ALA A 353 22.78 -19.36 0.53
C ALA A 353 23.63 -18.38 1.36
N THR A 354 24.90 -18.26 0.99
CA THR A 354 25.85 -17.28 1.53
C THR A 354 26.41 -16.45 0.37
N PHE A 355 26.83 -15.23 0.67
CA PHE A 355 27.34 -14.29 -0.32
C PHE A 355 28.61 -13.63 0.21
N THR A 356 29.55 -13.36 -0.69
CA THR A 356 30.66 -12.43 -0.44
C THR A 356 30.14 -10.99 -0.30
N ASP A 357 30.94 -10.09 0.28
CA ASP A 357 30.53 -8.69 0.41
C ASP A 357 30.34 -8.02 -0.95
N ALA A 358 31.18 -8.38 -1.93
CA ALA A 358 31.05 -7.90 -3.31
C ALA A 358 29.74 -8.37 -3.97
N GLU A 359 29.32 -9.62 -3.75
CA GLU A 359 28.04 -10.13 -4.24
C GLU A 359 26.85 -9.41 -3.59
N LEU A 360 26.89 -9.17 -2.28
CA LEU A 360 25.83 -8.43 -1.58
C LEU A 360 25.68 -7.00 -2.10
N ILE A 361 26.80 -6.31 -2.32
CA ILE A 361 26.80 -4.96 -2.91
C ILE A 361 26.23 -5.02 -4.32
N ALA A 362 26.75 -5.90 -5.19
CA ALA A 362 26.31 -6.02 -6.58
C ALA A 362 24.82 -6.36 -6.72
N MET A 363 24.28 -7.18 -5.81
CA MET A 363 22.84 -7.50 -5.78
C MET A 363 21.98 -6.30 -5.40
N THR A 364 22.51 -5.35 -4.62
CA THR A 364 21.74 -4.25 -4.04
C THR A 364 22.01 -2.88 -4.67
N THR A 365 22.91 -2.77 -5.64
CA THR A 365 23.11 -1.55 -6.45
C THR A 365 21.97 -1.26 -7.42
#